data_AF-A0A9C9GJ63-F1
#
_entry.id   AF-A0A9C9GJ63-F1
#
_cell.length_a   1.000
_cell.length_b   1.000
_cell.length_c   1.000
_cell.angle_alpha   90.00
_cell.angle_beta   90.00
_cell.angle_gamma   90.00
#
_symmetry.space_group_name_H-M   'P 1'
#
loop_
_entity.id
_entity.type
_entity.pdbx_description
1 polymer ?
#
loop_
_entity_poly.entity_id
_entity_poly.type
_entity_poly.pdbx_seq_one_letter_code
_entity_poly.pdbx_strand_id
1 'polypeptide(L)'
;MKKTGILLGAGLLSILSQSVYGSDEKGRYWIYGVGRQVCETYMVARDEGGVSEISYKNWISGYLTSSNRSSEETYNLLGNTDFTRAMLWVDSYCKKHPGNTIYMAVANMTAVYYPKRMKSK
;
A
#
# COMPACT_ATOMS: atom_id res chain seq x y z
N MET A 1 -33.57 12.08 45.45
CA MET A 1 -33.27 10.93 44.56
C MET A 1 -32.35 11.38 43.45
N LYS A 2 -31.05 11.03 43.53
CA LYS A 2 -29.98 11.37 42.57
C LYS A 2 -30.06 10.44 41.36
N LYS A 3 -30.55 10.90 40.20
CA LYS A 3 -30.48 10.13 38.94
C LYS A 3 -30.07 10.97 37.70
N THR A 4 -29.83 12.26 37.85
CA THR A 4 -29.52 13.15 36.71
C THR A 4 -28.02 13.24 36.38
N GLY A 5 -27.13 12.79 37.29
CA GLY A 5 -25.67 12.91 37.12
C GLY A 5 -25.00 11.80 36.31
N ILE A 6 -25.71 10.72 35.96
CA ILE A 6 -25.10 9.54 35.29
C ILE A 6 -25.19 9.64 33.76
N LEU A 7 -26.12 10.42 33.21
CA LEU A 7 -26.33 10.54 31.75
C LEU A 7 -25.31 11.44 31.04
N LEU A 8 -24.68 12.39 31.75
CA LEU A 8 -23.66 13.29 31.16
C LEU A 8 -22.28 12.62 31.04
N GLY A 9 -21.98 11.62 31.87
CA GLY A 9 -20.69 10.90 31.83
C GLY A 9 -20.56 9.90 30.68
N ALA A 10 -21.68 9.31 30.24
CA ALA A 10 -21.68 8.30 29.19
C ALA A 10 -21.59 8.89 27.75
N GLY A 11 -22.02 10.14 27.55
CA GLY A 11 -21.98 10.80 26.24
C GLY A 11 -20.60 11.28 25.80
N LEU A 12 -19.67 11.53 26.73
CA LEU A 12 -18.33 12.05 26.41
C LEU A 12 -17.34 10.99 25.92
N LEU A 13 -17.57 9.69 26.20
CA LEU A 13 -16.64 8.63 25.81
C LEU A 13 -16.77 8.20 24.33
N SER A 14 -17.82 8.61 23.63
CA SER A 14 -18.10 8.16 22.26
C SER A 14 -17.46 9.01 21.16
N ILE A 15 -16.72 10.08 21.50
CA ILE A 15 -16.19 11.06 20.53
C ILE A 15 -14.72 10.78 20.14
N LEU A 16 -14.11 9.70 20.65
CA LEU A 16 -12.70 9.36 20.38
C LEU A 16 -12.50 8.25 19.34
N SER A 17 -13.46 8.02 18.45
CA SER A 17 -13.22 7.21 17.24
C SER A 17 -12.38 7.99 16.22
N GLN A 18 -11.21 8.49 16.62
CA GLN A 18 -10.24 9.01 15.67
C GLN A 18 -9.64 7.82 14.93
N SER A 19 -9.68 7.86 13.60
CA SER A 19 -8.91 6.94 12.77
C SER A 19 -7.44 7.06 13.17
N VAL A 20 -6.89 6.04 13.81
CA VAL A 20 -5.46 5.98 14.12
C VAL A 20 -4.74 5.74 12.80
N TYR A 21 -4.21 6.80 12.21
CA TYR A 21 -3.39 6.68 11.01
C TYR A 21 -2.00 6.17 11.38
N GLY A 22 -1.48 5.21 10.61
CA GLY A 22 -0.11 4.70 10.76
C GLY A 22 0.97 5.64 10.21
N SER A 23 0.58 6.84 9.76
CA SER A 23 1.46 7.89 9.26
C SER A 23 1.59 9.04 10.25
N ASP A 24 2.65 9.83 10.12
CA ASP A 24 2.77 11.10 10.83
C ASP A 24 1.73 12.13 10.36
N GLU A 25 1.72 13.30 11.01
CA GLU A 25 0.80 14.42 10.72
C GLU A 25 0.87 14.95 9.27
N LYS A 26 1.96 14.62 8.54
CA LYS A 26 2.16 15.00 7.14
C LYS A 26 1.85 13.83 6.19
N GLY A 27 1.27 12.75 6.67
CA GLY A 27 0.99 11.55 5.89
C GLY A 27 2.25 10.73 5.55
N ARG A 28 3.39 11.00 6.19
CA ARG A 28 4.63 10.27 5.94
C ARG A 28 4.69 9.03 6.82
N TYR A 29 5.26 7.97 6.29
CA TYR A 29 5.49 6.74 7.03
C TYR A 29 6.78 6.10 6.57
N TRP A 30 7.32 5.21 7.40
CA TRP A 30 8.59 4.56 7.10
C TRP A 30 8.39 3.36 6.17
N ILE A 31 9.24 3.27 5.15
CA ILE A 31 9.26 2.16 4.20
C ILE A 31 10.44 1.27 4.55
N TYR A 32 10.17 0.02 4.93
CA TYR A 32 11.21 -0.98 5.17
C TYR A 32 11.61 -1.72 3.89
N GLY A 33 12.86 -2.17 3.84
CA GLY A 33 13.38 -3.02 2.76
C GLY A 33 13.59 -2.31 1.42
N VAL A 34 13.52 -3.08 0.34
CA VAL A 34 13.87 -2.66 -1.02
C VAL A 34 12.91 -1.61 -1.61
N GLY A 35 11.76 -1.36 -1.00
CA GLY A 35 10.82 -0.32 -1.46
C GLY A 35 11.38 1.10 -1.53
N ARG A 36 12.46 1.40 -0.78
CA ARG A 36 13.15 2.71 -0.86
C ARG A 36 14.21 2.78 -1.95
N GLN A 37 14.62 1.65 -2.53
CA GLN A 37 15.60 1.66 -3.61
C GLN A 37 14.99 2.27 -4.87
N VAL A 38 15.83 2.94 -5.64
CA VAL A 38 15.43 3.60 -6.88
C VAL A 38 15.16 2.57 -7.97
N CYS A 39 14.29 2.94 -8.91
CA CYS A 39 13.87 2.13 -10.03
C CYS A 39 15.05 1.64 -10.87
N GLU A 40 16.12 2.42 -11.01
CA GLU A 40 17.35 1.97 -11.68
C GLU A 40 17.95 0.71 -11.02
N THR A 41 18.09 0.68 -9.68
CA THR A 41 18.60 -0.49 -8.96
C THR A 41 17.68 -1.69 -9.11
N TYR A 42 16.36 -1.46 -9.13
CA TYR A 42 15.40 -2.52 -9.42
C TYR A 42 15.54 -3.06 -10.84
N MET A 43 15.73 -2.21 -11.84
CA MET A 43 15.89 -2.65 -13.23
C MET A 43 17.11 -3.54 -13.41
N VAL A 44 18.22 -3.24 -12.72
CA VAL A 44 19.40 -4.13 -12.68
C VAL A 44 19.04 -5.47 -12.06
N ALA A 45 18.38 -5.47 -10.89
CA ALA A 45 17.94 -6.71 -10.24
C ALA A 45 16.97 -7.54 -11.10
N ARG A 46 16.13 -6.88 -11.92
CA ARG A 46 15.22 -7.53 -12.86
C ARG A 46 15.94 -8.20 -14.03
N ASP A 47 17.08 -7.66 -14.46
CA ASP A 47 17.91 -8.21 -15.53
C ASP A 47 18.77 -9.39 -15.02
N GLU A 48 19.39 -9.23 -13.86
CA GLU A 48 20.25 -10.24 -13.24
C GLU A 48 19.46 -11.44 -12.68
N GLY A 49 18.22 -11.21 -12.25
CA GLY A 49 17.36 -12.24 -11.66
C GLY A 49 17.78 -12.67 -10.24
N GLY A 50 17.51 -13.92 -9.90
CA GLY A 50 17.96 -14.56 -8.66
C GLY A 50 17.43 -13.91 -7.37
N VAL A 51 18.25 -13.94 -6.32
CA VAL A 51 17.86 -13.49 -4.96
C VAL A 51 17.52 -11.99 -4.93
N SER A 52 18.19 -11.19 -5.75
CA SER A 52 17.94 -9.75 -5.85
C SER A 52 16.53 -9.49 -6.39
N GLU A 53 16.18 -10.10 -7.53
CA GLU A 53 14.83 -10.03 -8.11
C GLU A 53 13.75 -10.55 -7.16
N ILE A 54 14.01 -11.67 -6.49
CA ILE A 54 13.09 -12.29 -5.53
C ILE A 54 12.80 -11.33 -4.37
N SER A 55 13.80 -10.59 -3.90
CA SER A 55 13.62 -9.61 -2.81
C SER A 55 12.61 -8.51 -3.18
N TYR A 56 12.67 -8.01 -4.42
CA TYR A 56 11.68 -7.05 -4.91
C TYR A 56 10.30 -7.68 -5.11
N LYS A 57 10.21 -8.88 -5.69
CA LYS A 57 8.93 -9.58 -5.87
C LYS A 57 8.22 -9.82 -4.54
N ASN A 58 8.97 -10.26 -3.52
CA ASN A 58 8.45 -10.47 -2.17
C ASN A 58 7.99 -9.17 -1.52
N TRP A 59 8.75 -8.09 -1.70
CA TRP A 59 8.34 -6.79 -1.18
C TRP A 59 7.07 -6.27 -1.84
N ILE A 60 6.97 -6.36 -3.17
CA ILE A 60 5.80 -5.93 -3.95
C ILE A 60 4.57 -6.77 -3.62
N SER A 61 4.71 -8.10 -3.52
CA SER A 61 3.61 -8.98 -3.13
C SER A 61 3.12 -8.71 -1.70
N GLY A 62 4.04 -8.44 -0.77
CA GLY A 62 3.72 -8.00 0.59
C GLY A 62 2.96 -6.67 0.61
N TYR A 63 3.42 -5.69 -0.17
CA TYR A 63 2.74 -4.40 -0.31
C TYR A 63 1.30 -4.56 -0.82
N LEU A 64 1.10 -5.35 -1.88
CA LEU A 64 -0.22 -5.61 -2.45
C LEU A 64 -1.12 -6.36 -1.47
N THR A 65 -0.58 -7.33 -0.73
CA THR A 65 -1.32 -8.06 0.31
C THR A 65 -1.80 -7.13 1.42
N SER A 66 -0.91 -6.26 1.92
CA SER A 66 -1.26 -5.24 2.92
C SER A 66 -2.31 -4.27 2.38
N SER A 67 -2.18 -3.87 1.12
CA SER A 67 -3.13 -2.98 0.45
C SER A 67 -4.50 -3.63 0.27
N ASN A 68 -4.57 -4.91 -0.12
CA ASN A 68 -5.83 -5.67 -0.17
C ASN A 68 -6.53 -5.68 1.20
N ARG A 69 -5.76 -5.91 2.27
CA ARG A 69 -6.29 -5.95 3.64
C ARG A 69 -6.81 -4.59 4.14
N SER A 70 -6.12 -3.51 3.77
CA SER A 70 -6.31 -2.19 4.42
C SER A 70 -7.11 -1.21 3.58
N SER A 71 -7.31 -1.49 2.29
CA SER A 71 -8.06 -0.63 1.39
C SER A 71 -9.56 -0.89 1.50
N GLU A 72 -10.35 0.18 1.49
CA GLU A 72 -11.82 0.11 1.56
C GLU A 72 -12.42 -0.69 0.38
N GLU A 73 -13.40 -1.54 0.70
CA GLU A 73 -14.11 -2.40 -0.26
C GLU A 73 -13.16 -3.11 -1.23
N THR A 74 -12.10 -3.75 -0.73
CA THR A 74 -11.07 -4.36 -1.59
C THR A 74 -10.84 -5.82 -1.22
N TYR A 75 -11.14 -6.73 -2.14
CA TYR A 75 -10.72 -8.13 -2.06
C TYR A 75 -9.40 -8.35 -2.79
N ASN A 76 -9.29 -7.82 -4.01
CA ASN A 76 -8.06 -7.84 -4.80
C ASN A 76 -7.88 -6.52 -5.55
N LEU A 77 -6.86 -5.78 -5.15
CA LEU A 77 -6.51 -4.48 -5.70
C LEU A 77 -6.15 -4.52 -7.18
N LEU A 78 -5.57 -5.63 -7.66
CA LEU A 78 -5.23 -5.81 -9.08
C LEU A 78 -6.45 -6.18 -9.94
N GLY A 79 -7.62 -6.41 -9.33
CA GLY A 79 -8.82 -6.84 -10.03
C GLY A 79 -8.60 -8.17 -10.75
N ASN A 80 -8.79 -8.18 -12.07
CA ASN A 80 -8.55 -9.35 -12.93
C ASN A 80 -7.09 -9.45 -13.44
N THR A 81 -6.22 -8.53 -13.03
CA THR A 81 -4.81 -8.53 -13.45
C THR A 81 -4.02 -9.47 -12.57
N ASP A 82 -3.27 -10.39 -13.17
CA ASP A 82 -2.35 -11.25 -12.43
C ASP A 82 -1.08 -10.50 -12.00
N PHE A 83 -0.35 -11.11 -11.07
CA PHE A 83 0.86 -10.52 -10.51
C PHE A 83 1.97 -10.30 -11.57
N THR A 84 2.09 -11.19 -12.56
CA THR A 84 3.10 -11.04 -13.63
C THR A 84 2.85 -9.79 -14.47
N ARG A 85 1.59 -9.54 -14.86
CA ARG A 85 1.21 -8.33 -15.59
C ARG A 85 1.36 -7.07 -14.73
N ALA A 86 1.08 -7.16 -13.43
CA ALA A 86 1.35 -6.07 -12.51
C ALA A 86 2.86 -5.74 -12.46
N MET A 87 3.73 -6.76 -12.41
CA MET A 87 5.18 -6.56 -12.46
C MET A 87 5.64 -5.90 -13.77
N LEU A 88 5.07 -6.25 -14.91
CA LEU A 88 5.36 -5.57 -16.19
C LEU A 88 4.96 -4.09 -16.19
N TRP A 89 3.91 -3.73 -15.45
CA TRP A 89 3.53 -2.33 -15.24
C TRP A 89 4.60 -1.60 -14.43
N VAL A 90 5.08 -2.19 -13.33
CA VAL A 90 6.18 -1.64 -12.52
C VAL A 90 7.45 -1.49 -13.35
N ASP A 91 7.84 -2.50 -14.13
CA ASP A 91 8.97 -2.46 -15.07
C ASP A 91 8.84 -1.27 -16.04
N SER A 92 7.65 -1.07 -16.61
CA SER A 92 7.37 0.01 -17.56
C SER A 92 7.43 1.39 -16.90
N TYR A 93 6.93 1.53 -15.68
CA TYR A 93 7.03 2.76 -14.90
C TYR A 93 8.50 3.06 -14.58
N CYS A 94 9.23 2.08 -14.08
CA CYS A 94 10.61 2.26 -13.65
C CYS A 94 11.56 2.61 -14.80
N LYS A 95 11.35 2.05 -16.00
CA LYS A 95 12.08 2.47 -17.22
C LYS A 95 11.89 3.95 -17.55
N LYS A 96 10.71 4.51 -17.29
CA LYS A 96 10.41 5.93 -17.55
C LYS A 96 10.85 6.86 -16.42
N HIS A 97 11.02 6.33 -15.22
CA HIS A 97 11.27 7.10 -14.00
C HIS A 97 12.40 6.47 -13.15
N PRO A 98 13.65 6.42 -13.66
CA PRO A 98 14.74 5.67 -13.02
C PRO A 98 15.08 6.18 -11.61
N GLY A 99 14.91 7.48 -11.34
CA GLY A 99 15.16 8.10 -10.02
C GLY A 99 14.03 7.94 -9.00
N ASN A 100 12.85 7.45 -9.40
CA ASN A 100 11.75 7.20 -8.46
C ASN A 100 12.02 5.91 -7.67
N THR A 101 11.50 5.82 -6.45
CA THR A 101 11.64 4.60 -5.65
C THR A 101 10.65 3.52 -6.10
N ILE A 102 10.93 2.27 -5.73
CA ILE A 102 10.01 1.16 -6.00
C ILE A 102 8.68 1.34 -5.29
N TYR A 103 8.68 1.90 -4.08
CA TYR A 103 7.46 2.30 -3.42
C TYR A 103 6.63 3.26 -4.28
N MET A 104 7.24 4.29 -4.88
CA MET A 104 6.52 5.23 -5.75
C MET A 104 5.95 4.54 -6.99
N ALA A 105 6.69 3.61 -7.58
CA ALA A 105 6.21 2.82 -8.72
C ALA A 105 4.98 2.00 -8.34
N VAL A 106 5.04 1.24 -7.24
CA VAL A 106 3.93 0.40 -6.78
C VAL A 106 2.74 1.25 -6.34
N ALA A 107 2.96 2.37 -5.65
CA ALA A 107 1.89 3.29 -5.25
C ALA A 107 1.15 3.90 -6.46
N ASN A 108 1.87 4.24 -7.53
CA ASN A 108 1.23 4.70 -8.77
C ASN A 108 0.46 3.56 -9.45
N MET A 109 1.03 2.35 -9.48
CA MET A 109 0.35 1.16 -10.00
C MET A 109 -0.97 0.93 -9.27
N THR A 110 -0.95 0.92 -7.95
CA THR A 110 -2.14 0.66 -7.14
C THR A 110 -3.19 1.76 -7.31
N ALA A 111 -2.79 3.02 -7.44
CA ALA A 111 -3.72 4.11 -7.78
C ALA A 111 -4.41 3.88 -9.13
N VAL A 112 -3.70 3.38 -10.14
CA VAL A 112 -4.28 3.04 -11.47
C VAL A 112 -5.27 1.87 -11.39
N TYR A 113 -4.97 0.85 -10.60
CA TYR A 113 -5.84 -0.33 -10.48
C TYR A 113 -6.99 -0.15 -9.49
N TYR A 114 -6.89 0.77 -8.52
CA TYR A 114 -7.88 0.94 -7.46
C TYR A 114 -9.33 1.13 -7.96
N PRO A 115 -9.62 1.91 -9.03
CA PRO A 115 -10.98 2.02 -9.57
C PRO A 115 -11.49 0.74 -10.21
N LYS A 116 -10.60 -0.17 -10.63
CA LYS A 116 -10.88 -1.44 -11.31
C LYS A 116 -10.67 -2.65 -10.40
N ARG A 117 -10.44 -2.42 -9.11
CA ARG A 117 -10.21 -3.47 -8.12
C ARG A 117 -11.41 -4.39 -8.00
N MET A 118 -11.15 -5.64 -7.62
CA MET A 118 -12.20 -6.54 -7.20
C MET A 118 -12.66 -6.13 -5.80
N LYS A 119 -13.93 -5.69 -5.71
CA LYS A 119 -14.51 -5.28 -4.44
C LYS A 119 -14.80 -6.49 -3.54
N SER A 120 -14.66 -6.31 -2.24
CA SER A 120 -15.19 -7.26 -1.25
C SER A 120 -16.72 -7.28 -1.35
N LYS A 121 -17.32 -8.47 -1.31
CA LYS A 121 -18.78 -8.63 -1.26
C LYS A 121 -19.33 -8.32 0.13
#